data_AF-A0A936E0R5-F1
#
_entry.id   AF-A0A936E0R5-F1
#
_cell.length_a   1.000
_cell.length_b   1.000
_cell.length_c   1.000
_cell.angle_alpha   90.00
_cell.angle_beta   90.00
_cell.angle_gamma   90.00
#
_symmetry.space_group_name_H-M   'P 1'
#
loop_
_entity.id
_entity.type
_entity.pdbx_description
1 polymer ?
#
loop_
_entity_poly.entity_id
_entity_poly.type
_entity_poly.pdbx_seq_one_letter_code
_entity_poly.pdbx_strand_id
1 'polypeptide(L)'
;MSRRKMTRGNCVYCGREFARSGMTKHLTACPARQESWTKAEKSRLKSQPLYHLQIKDAYRGDYWLHLEMNGSATLDNLDDYLRTIWLECCGHLSAFEIEGLRYTDTRGGGFSFDEDREMKKATAAQVFHVGDTCDYEYDFGTTTELKIIVQGVREGKPTTKHPIALMSRNIAPEMMCEEKGCDQPATRICIYCMCETDNEGELCSKHGRAHDRKHGDSYGPTMGIYNSPRTGFCGYEGPAKPPY
;
A
#
# COMPACT_ATOMS: atom_id res chain seq x y z
N MET A 1 -15.46 18.59 15.28
CA MET A 1 -14.98 17.73 14.18
C MET A 1 -15.56 16.34 14.38
N SER A 2 -16.37 15.86 13.43
CA SER A 2 -16.93 14.49 13.48
C SER A 2 -15.80 13.46 13.47
N ARG A 3 -15.86 12.46 14.35
CA ARG A 3 -14.85 11.39 14.41
C ARG A 3 -14.91 10.60 13.11
N ARG A 4 -13.90 10.74 12.27
CA ARG A 4 -13.83 10.09 10.96
C ARG A 4 -13.93 8.57 11.11
N LYS A 5 -14.78 7.93 10.31
CA LYS A 5 -14.99 6.47 10.36
C LYS A 5 -13.69 5.76 9.95
N MET A 6 -13.27 4.79 10.75
CA MET A 6 -12.08 3.98 10.46
C MET A 6 -12.35 3.06 9.27
N THR A 7 -11.41 3.00 8.33
CA THR A 7 -11.52 2.10 7.18
C THR A 7 -11.47 0.63 7.61
N ARG A 8 -12.12 -0.21 6.82
CA ARG A 8 -12.30 -1.64 7.07
C ARG A 8 -11.68 -2.44 5.94
N GLY A 9 -11.39 -3.71 6.17
CA GLY A 9 -10.80 -4.60 5.17
C GLY A 9 -11.09 -6.05 5.47
N ASN A 10 -10.93 -6.90 4.46
CA ASN A 10 -11.23 -8.32 4.54
C ASN A 10 -9.96 -9.12 4.88
N CYS A 11 -10.10 -10.11 5.75
CA CYS A 11 -9.08 -11.12 5.97
C CYS A 11 -9.03 -12.07 4.78
N VAL A 12 -7.87 -12.23 4.13
CA VAL A 12 -7.71 -13.12 2.96
C VAL A 12 -7.98 -14.59 3.32
N TYR A 13 -7.75 -14.98 4.57
CA TYR A 13 -7.90 -16.38 5.01
C TYR A 13 -9.35 -16.77 5.32
N CYS A 14 -10.10 -15.93 6.04
CA CYS A 14 -11.47 -16.28 6.48
C CYS A 14 -12.57 -15.43 5.84
N GLY A 15 -12.23 -14.46 4.99
CA GLY A 15 -13.17 -13.59 4.29
C GLY A 15 -13.85 -12.50 5.14
N ARG A 16 -13.84 -12.63 6.47
CA ARG A 16 -14.49 -11.69 7.39
C ARG A 16 -13.86 -10.30 7.35
N GLU A 17 -14.72 -9.29 7.56
CA GLU A 17 -14.36 -7.87 7.54
C GLU A 17 -14.05 -7.33 8.94
N PHE A 18 -12.95 -6.60 9.08
CA PHE A 18 -12.55 -5.95 10.33
C PHE A 18 -12.13 -4.49 10.08
N ALA A 19 -12.32 -3.65 11.09
CA ALA A 19 -11.71 -2.32 11.11
C ALA A 19 -10.18 -2.43 11.22
N ARG A 20 -9.45 -1.44 10.70
CA ARG A 20 -7.98 -1.37 10.75
C ARG A 20 -7.40 -1.72 12.13
N SER A 21 -7.96 -1.16 13.19
CA SER A 21 -7.52 -1.38 14.58
C SER A 21 -7.69 -2.82 15.08
N GLY A 22 -8.66 -3.57 14.54
CA GLY A 22 -8.93 -4.95 14.91
C GLY A 22 -8.22 -5.98 14.04
N MET A 23 -7.75 -5.59 12.85
CA MET A 23 -7.22 -6.52 11.85
C MET A 23 -5.96 -7.24 12.33
N THR A 24 -5.00 -6.54 12.95
CA THR A 24 -3.78 -7.18 13.49
C THR A 24 -4.14 -8.28 14.50
N LYS A 25 -4.97 -7.95 15.50
CA LYS A 25 -5.39 -8.90 16.54
C LYS A 25 -6.13 -10.09 15.93
N HIS A 26 -6.99 -9.84 14.95
CA HIS A 26 -7.67 -10.91 14.22
C HIS A 26 -6.69 -11.81 13.48
N LEU A 27 -5.74 -11.26 12.70
CA LEU A 27 -4.78 -12.04 11.93
C LEU A 27 -3.90 -12.92 12.81
N THR A 28 -3.54 -12.48 14.01
CA THR A 28 -2.79 -13.31 14.98
C THR A 28 -3.61 -14.51 15.46
N ALA A 29 -4.92 -14.33 15.68
CA ALA A 29 -5.81 -15.35 16.24
C ALA A 29 -6.68 -16.08 15.19
N CYS A 30 -6.48 -15.84 13.90
CA CYS A 30 -7.37 -16.34 12.84
C CYS A 30 -7.19 -17.87 12.65
N PRO A 31 -8.22 -18.69 12.92
CA PRO A 31 -8.09 -20.16 12.79
C PRO A 31 -7.78 -20.59 11.35
N ALA A 32 -8.44 -19.97 10.35
CA ALA A 32 -8.18 -20.26 8.94
C ALA A 32 -6.73 -19.91 8.52
N ARG A 33 -6.11 -18.91 9.16
CA ARG A 33 -4.68 -18.60 8.95
C ARG A 33 -3.80 -19.67 9.60
N GLN A 34 -4.13 -20.10 10.81
CA GLN A 34 -3.38 -21.17 11.49
C GLN A 34 -3.43 -22.49 10.70
N GLU A 35 -4.57 -22.84 10.10
CA GLU A 35 -4.69 -23.99 9.19
C GLU A 35 -3.77 -23.84 7.97
N SER A 36 -3.59 -22.63 7.45
CA SER A 36 -2.66 -22.37 6.34
C SER A 36 -1.20 -22.63 6.75
N TRP A 37 -0.83 -22.35 8.00
CA TRP A 37 0.48 -22.70 8.54
C TRP A 37 0.66 -24.21 8.64
N THR A 38 -0.32 -24.94 9.18
CA THR A 38 -0.27 -26.40 9.26
C THR A 38 -0.12 -27.06 7.88
N LYS A 39 -0.76 -26.50 6.85
CA LYS A 39 -0.58 -26.93 5.45
C LYS A 39 0.83 -26.60 4.95
N ALA A 40 1.32 -25.40 5.21
CA ALA A 40 2.66 -24.96 4.81
C ALA A 40 3.79 -25.83 5.41
N GLU A 41 3.60 -26.32 6.65
CA GLU A 41 4.59 -27.19 7.31
C GLU A 41 4.85 -28.51 6.55
N LYS A 42 3.86 -28.99 5.79
CA LYS A 42 4.00 -30.18 4.93
C LYS A 42 4.74 -29.90 3.62
N SER A 43 5.03 -28.64 3.30
CA SER A 43 5.74 -28.26 2.08
C SER A 43 7.25 -28.53 2.16
N ARG A 44 7.92 -28.48 1.01
CA ARG A 44 9.39 -28.58 0.90
C ARG A 44 10.11 -27.25 1.15
N LEU A 45 9.37 -26.18 1.44
CA LEU A 45 9.97 -24.88 1.73
C LEU A 45 10.77 -24.95 3.04
N LYS A 46 11.77 -24.08 3.18
CA LYS A 46 12.59 -24.01 4.39
C LYS A 46 11.88 -23.19 5.46
N SER A 47 12.02 -23.63 6.71
CA SER A 47 11.63 -22.83 7.86
C SER A 47 12.51 -21.59 7.95
N GLN A 48 11.90 -20.44 8.28
CA GLN A 48 12.57 -19.15 8.43
C GLN A 48 11.68 -18.20 9.25
N PRO A 49 12.22 -17.07 9.73
CA PRO A 49 11.41 -16.00 10.30
C PRO A 49 10.48 -15.40 9.24
N LEU A 50 9.24 -15.15 9.61
CA LEU A 50 8.19 -14.58 8.75
C LEU A 50 7.57 -13.37 9.45
N TYR A 51 7.74 -12.21 8.83
CA TYR A 51 7.42 -10.91 9.39
C TYR A 51 5.99 -10.49 9.03
N HIS A 52 5.21 -10.12 10.04
CA HIS A 52 3.91 -9.47 9.86
C HIS A 52 4.13 -7.95 9.75
N LEU A 53 4.02 -7.44 8.53
CA LEU A 53 4.10 -6.01 8.26
C LEU A 53 2.69 -5.42 8.16
N GLN A 54 2.43 -4.32 8.86
CA GLN A 54 1.30 -3.44 8.57
C GLN A 54 1.83 -2.22 7.83
N ILE A 55 1.33 -1.98 6.63
CA ILE A 55 1.70 -0.82 5.81
C ILE A 55 0.48 0.09 5.71
N LYS A 56 0.66 1.39 5.86
CA LYS A 56 -0.40 2.39 5.73
C LYS A 56 0.11 3.65 5.05
N ASP A 57 -0.77 4.42 4.44
CA ASP A 57 -0.43 5.79 4.06
C ASP A 57 -0.02 6.61 5.30
N ALA A 58 1.00 7.45 5.15
CA ALA A 58 1.61 8.15 6.28
C ALA A 58 0.70 9.21 6.91
N TYR A 59 -0.26 9.72 6.14
CA TYR A 59 -1.07 10.88 6.50
C TYR A 59 -2.38 10.50 7.21
N ARG A 60 -3.31 9.88 6.51
CA ARG A 60 -4.68 9.62 7.00
C ARG A 60 -4.82 8.19 7.54
N GLY A 61 -4.01 7.26 7.05
CA GLY A 61 -4.08 5.83 7.38
C GLY A 61 -5.39 5.18 6.91
N ASP A 62 -5.99 5.73 5.85
CA ASP A 62 -7.20 5.22 5.22
C ASP A 62 -6.89 4.01 4.34
N TYR A 63 -5.74 4.05 3.66
CA TYR A 63 -5.20 2.96 2.85
C TYR A 63 -4.23 2.14 3.71
N TRP A 64 -4.47 0.83 3.80
CA TRP A 64 -3.59 -0.06 4.55
C TRP A 64 -3.55 -1.49 3.98
N LEU A 65 -2.41 -2.14 4.15
CA LEU A 65 -2.14 -3.56 3.87
C LEU A 65 -1.63 -4.26 5.12
N HIS A 66 -1.90 -5.55 5.19
CA HIS A 66 -1.16 -6.47 6.03
C HIS A 66 -0.48 -7.52 5.17
N LEU A 67 0.83 -7.66 5.33
CA LEU A 67 1.67 -8.57 4.55
C LEU A 67 2.41 -9.53 5.49
N GLU A 68 2.60 -10.76 5.04
CA GLU A 68 3.56 -11.69 5.62
C GLU A 68 4.77 -11.77 4.68
N MET A 69 5.95 -11.35 5.16
CA MET A 69 7.19 -11.29 4.38
C MET A 69 8.20 -12.32 4.89
N ASN A 70 8.81 -13.05 3.97
CA ASN A 70 9.89 -13.98 4.26
C ASN A 70 11.11 -13.23 4.83
N GLY A 71 11.72 -13.74 5.89
CA GLY A 71 12.92 -13.13 6.49
C GLY A 71 14.10 -13.07 5.52
N SER A 72 14.17 -14.01 4.56
CA SER A 72 15.18 -13.98 3.51
C SER A 72 14.86 -13.02 2.34
N ALA A 73 13.65 -12.44 2.29
CA ALA A 73 13.28 -11.50 1.24
C ALA A 73 13.94 -10.14 1.49
N THR A 74 14.26 -9.43 0.41
CA THR A 74 14.97 -8.16 0.46
C THR A 74 14.01 -6.96 0.52
N LEU A 75 14.51 -5.79 0.91
CA LEU A 75 13.76 -4.54 0.79
C LEU A 75 13.36 -4.26 -0.67
N ASP A 76 14.17 -4.68 -1.64
CA ASP A 76 13.85 -4.60 -3.08
C ASP A 76 12.59 -5.44 -3.42
N ASN A 77 12.42 -6.62 -2.80
CA ASN A 77 11.19 -7.40 -2.96
C ASN A 77 9.96 -6.71 -2.36
N LEU A 78 10.12 -6.00 -1.23
CA LEU A 78 9.03 -5.25 -0.61
C LEU A 78 8.66 -4.02 -1.44
N ASP A 79 9.67 -3.30 -1.94
CA ASP A 79 9.48 -2.17 -2.86
C ASP A 79 8.72 -2.60 -4.12
N ASP A 80 9.17 -3.67 -4.80
CA ASP A 80 8.49 -4.25 -5.96
C ASP A 80 7.03 -4.59 -5.67
N TYR A 81 6.78 -5.17 -4.51
CA TYR A 81 5.45 -5.55 -4.10
C TYR A 81 4.54 -4.33 -3.91
N LEU A 82 5.03 -3.31 -3.19
CA LEU A 82 4.29 -2.08 -2.92
C LEU A 82 4.02 -1.30 -4.22
N ARG A 83 5.03 -1.20 -5.09
CA ARG A 83 4.90 -0.65 -6.44
C ARG A 83 3.81 -1.36 -7.23
N THR A 84 3.88 -2.68 -7.31
CA THR A 84 2.94 -3.47 -8.14
C THR A 84 1.52 -3.49 -7.60
N ILE A 85 1.31 -3.35 -6.28
CA ILE A 85 -0.05 -3.37 -5.72
C ILE A 85 -0.66 -1.98 -5.54
N TRP A 86 0.16 -0.93 -5.40
CA TRP A 86 -0.28 0.39 -4.95
C TRP A 86 0.38 1.62 -5.58
N LEU A 87 1.59 1.60 -6.13
CA LEU A 87 2.33 2.87 -6.33
C LEU A 87 2.84 3.11 -7.75
N GLU A 88 3.13 2.06 -8.51
CA GLU A 88 3.87 2.21 -9.76
C GLU A 88 3.08 3.01 -10.80
N CYS A 89 3.74 3.99 -11.42
CA CYS A 89 3.19 4.79 -12.51
C CYS A 89 4.16 4.94 -13.70
N CYS A 90 5.45 5.19 -13.47
CA CYS A 90 6.42 5.43 -14.56
C CYS A 90 7.90 5.25 -14.19
N GLY A 91 8.20 4.36 -13.24
CA GLY A 91 9.56 3.94 -12.89
C GLY A 91 10.31 4.90 -11.98
N HIS A 92 9.61 5.64 -11.12
CA HIS A 92 10.25 6.57 -10.20
C HIS A 92 11.17 5.90 -9.18
N LEU A 93 12.00 6.69 -8.51
CA LEU A 93 12.85 6.25 -7.39
C LEU A 93 12.02 6.04 -6.12
N SER A 94 12.52 5.19 -5.24
CA SER A 94 11.97 4.95 -3.92
C SER A 94 13.08 4.78 -2.88
N ALA A 95 12.70 4.94 -1.61
CA ALA A 95 13.59 4.75 -0.48
C ALA A 95 12.86 4.17 0.73
N PHE A 96 13.57 3.39 1.54
CA PHE A 96 13.19 3.11 2.93
C PHE A 96 14.09 3.91 3.87
N GLU A 97 13.53 4.36 4.99
CA GLU A 97 14.28 4.84 6.14
C GLU A 97 14.01 3.94 7.34
N ILE A 98 15.04 3.26 7.81
CA ILE A 98 14.98 2.27 8.89
C ILE A 98 16.10 2.59 9.88
N GLU A 99 15.74 2.91 11.13
CA GLU A 99 16.70 3.25 12.19
C GLU A 99 17.71 4.36 11.77
N GLY A 100 17.25 5.36 11.01
CA GLY A 100 18.08 6.46 10.51
C GLY A 100 19.01 6.10 9.35
N LEU A 101 18.93 4.86 8.83
CA LEU A 101 19.64 4.42 7.64
C LEU A 101 18.71 4.47 6.43
N ARG A 102 19.16 5.11 5.37
CA ARG A 102 18.44 5.21 4.10
C ARG A 102 18.84 4.05 3.18
N TYR A 103 17.83 3.41 2.60
CA TYR A 103 17.99 2.33 1.63
C TYR A 103 17.32 2.74 0.33
N THR A 104 18.07 2.80 -0.77
CA THR A 104 17.55 3.30 -2.05
C THR A 104 17.55 2.24 -3.14
N ASP A 105 16.67 2.45 -4.11
CA ASP A 105 16.60 1.65 -5.32
C ASP A 105 17.71 2.08 -6.30
N THR A 106 18.68 1.20 -6.52
CA THR A 106 19.78 1.40 -7.47
C THR A 106 19.52 0.76 -8.84
N ARG A 107 18.30 0.26 -9.11
CA ARG A 107 17.94 -0.31 -10.42
C ARG A 107 18.23 0.69 -11.54
N GLY A 108 18.84 0.20 -12.62
CA GLY A 108 19.10 0.99 -13.84
C GLY A 108 20.17 2.08 -13.72
N GLY A 109 21.00 2.08 -12.67
CA GLY A 109 21.95 3.17 -12.43
C GLY A 109 21.30 4.39 -11.79
N GLY A 110 20.22 4.17 -11.02
CA GLY A 110 19.50 5.20 -10.28
C GLY A 110 20.40 6.01 -9.35
N PHE A 111 19.96 7.24 -9.05
CA PHE A 111 20.66 8.17 -8.20
C PHE A 111 20.66 7.66 -6.76
N SER A 112 21.84 7.38 -6.23
CA SER A 112 22.10 6.99 -4.83
C SER A 112 23.09 7.98 -4.25
N PHE A 113 22.89 8.39 -3.00
CA PHE A 113 23.94 9.10 -2.27
C PHE A 113 25.00 8.08 -1.82
N ASP A 114 26.26 8.52 -1.65
CA ASP A 114 27.38 7.63 -1.27
C ASP A 114 27.15 6.89 0.06
N GLU A 115 26.28 7.42 0.93
CA GLU A 115 25.95 6.85 2.24
C GLU A 115 24.73 5.92 2.21
N ASP A 116 23.97 5.89 1.11
CA ASP A 116 22.77 5.05 1.00
C ASP A 116 23.13 3.56 0.91
N ARG A 117 22.26 2.72 1.46
CA ARG A 117 22.39 1.27 1.40
C ARG A 117 21.55 0.68 0.27
N GLU A 118 22.03 -0.39 -0.34
CA GLU A 118 21.28 -1.06 -1.41
C GLU A 118 20.12 -1.90 -0.85
N MET A 119 18.89 -1.61 -1.30
CA MET A 119 17.70 -2.42 -0.95
C MET A 119 17.87 -3.92 -1.27
N LYS A 120 18.57 -4.24 -2.36
CA LYS A 120 18.81 -5.62 -2.83
C LYS A 120 19.68 -6.46 -1.89
N LYS A 121 20.47 -5.83 -1.03
CA LYS A 121 21.37 -6.51 -0.10
C LYS A 121 20.80 -6.60 1.32
N ALA A 122 19.74 -5.83 1.60
CA ALA A 122 19.12 -5.74 2.91
C ALA A 122 17.92 -6.70 3.01
N THR A 123 18.07 -7.79 3.75
CA THR A 123 16.99 -8.75 4.01
C THR A 123 16.11 -8.33 5.18
N ALA A 124 14.84 -8.72 5.18
CA ALA A 124 13.91 -8.46 6.29
C ALA A 124 14.47 -8.94 7.64
N ALA A 125 15.14 -10.11 7.66
CA ALA A 125 15.76 -10.65 8.87
C ALA A 125 16.90 -9.80 9.43
N GLN A 126 17.53 -8.94 8.62
CA GLN A 126 18.61 -8.06 9.04
C GLN A 126 18.13 -6.67 9.49
N VAL A 127 17.00 -6.21 8.97
CA VAL A 127 16.57 -4.80 9.11
C VAL A 127 15.30 -4.61 9.93
N PHE A 128 14.51 -5.66 10.17
CA PHE A 128 13.26 -5.53 10.92
C PHE A 128 13.33 -6.20 12.29
N HIS A 129 12.93 -5.43 13.30
CA HIS A 129 12.65 -5.88 14.65
C HIS A 129 11.17 -5.61 15.00
N VAL A 130 10.59 -6.45 15.86
CA VAL A 130 9.18 -6.30 16.25
C VAL A 130 8.99 -5.01 17.03
N GLY A 131 8.00 -4.22 16.63
CA GLY A 131 7.72 -2.90 17.19
C GLY A 131 8.29 -1.75 16.37
N ASP A 132 9.18 -2.03 15.41
CA ASP A 132 9.75 -1.01 14.54
C ASP A 132 8.67 -0.32 13.71
N THR A 133 8.88 0.98 13.50
CA THR A 133 8.16 1.76 12.50
C THR A 133 9.20 2.36 11.56
N CYS A 134 9.02 2.10 10.27
CA CYS A 134 9.91 2.54 9.20
C CYS A 134 9.15 3.38 8.20
N ASP A 135 9.88 4.24 7.50
CA ASP A 135 9.32 5.12 6.49
C ASP A 135 9.65 4.59 5.11
N TYR A 136 8.74 4.80 4.17
CA TYR A 136 8.94 4.47 2.77
C TYR A 136 8.41 5.59 1.89
N GLU A 137 9.20 5.95 0.89
CA GLU A 137 8.91 7.02 -0.06
C GLU A 137 8.93 6.44 -1.47
N TYR A 138 7.93 6.79 -2.28
CA TYR A 138 7.93 6.54 -3.73
C TYR A 138 7.68 7.84 -4.47
N ASP A 139 8.49 8.08 -5.52
CA ASP A 139 8.54 9.31 -6.31
C ASP A 139 8.95 10.55 -5.51
N PHE A 140 10.23 10.94 -5.57
CA PHE A 140 10.73 12.12 -4.85
C PHE A 140 10.21 13.46 -5.40
N GLY A 141 9.57 13.48 -6.58
CA GLY A 141 8.94 14.67 -7.14
C GLY A 141 7.52 14.90 -6.64
N THR A 142 6.71 13.83 -6.57
CA THR A 142 5.36 13.86 -5.98
C THR A 142 5.21 12.74 -4.96
N THR A 143 5.80 12.92 -3.78
CA THR A 143 6.05 11.80 -2.87
C THR A 143 4.79 11.19 -2.29
N THR A 144 4.69 9.87 -2.47
CA THR A 144 3.74 9.04 -1.72
C THR A 144 4.48 8.40 -0.56
N GLU A 145 4.15 8.84 0.66
CA GLU A 145 4.77 8.36 1.89
C GLU A 145 3.93 7.25 2.53
N LEU A 146 4.60 6.16 2.91
CA LEU A 146 4.02 5.05 3.65
C LEU A 146 4.73 4.88 4.99
N LYS A 147 3.98 4.45 6.01
CA LYS A 147 4.53 3.94 7.26
C LYS A 147 4.42 2.42 7.28
N ILE A 148 5.51 1.75 7.62
CA ILE A 148 5.60 0.29 7.75
C ILE A 148 5.84 -0.03 9.21
N ILE A 149 4.95 -0.84 9.81
CA ILE A 149 4.99 -1.21 11.22
C ILE A 149 5.19 -2.73 11.31
N VAL A 150 6.23 -3.16 12.01
CA VAL A 150 6.53 -4.58 12.23
C VAL A 150 5.70 -5.09 13.42
N GLN A 151 4.56 -5.73 13.12
CA GLN A 151 3.57 -6.14 14.12
C GLN A 151 4.00 -7.39 14.89
N GLY A 152 4.84 -8.23 14.29
CA GLY A 152 5.27 -9.49 14.89
C GLY A 152 6.08 -10.34 13.92
N VAL A 153 6.68 -11.40 14.45
CA VAL A 153 7.43 -12.40 13.71
C VAL A 153 7.01 -13.79 14.16
N ARG A 154 6.94 -14.74 13.22
CA ARG A 154 6.78 -16.17 13.54
C ARG A 154 7.85 -16.98 12.83
N GLU A 155 8.30 -18.05 13.46
CA GLU A 155 9.10 -19.08 12.80
C GLU A 155 8.17 -20.08 12.09
N GLY A 156 8.59 -20.55 10.92
CA GLY A 156 7.93 -21.65 10.22
C GLY A 156 8.12 -21.58 8.71
N LYS A 157 7.38 -22.43 7.98
CA LYS A 157 7.42 -22.42 6.51
C LYS A 157 6.50 -21.35 5.92
N PRO A 158 6.92 -20.66 4.85
CA PRO A 158 6.07 -19.72 4.12
C PRO A 158 4.78 -20.38 3.61
N THR A 159 3.68 -19.63 3.61
CA THR A 159 2.38 -20.11 3.11
C THR A 159 2.25 -20.09 1.59
N THR A 160 3.19 -19.42 0.90
CA THR A 160 3.25 -19.34 -0.56
C THR A 160 4.69 -19.51 -1.03
N LYS A 161 4.89 -19.73 -2.34
CA LYS A 161 6.22 -19.72 -2.97
C LYS A 161 6.80 -18.31 -3.16
N HIS A 162 5.97 -17.29 -3.01
CA HIS A 162 6.36 -15.89 -3.19
C HIS A 162 7.01 -15.36 -1.91
N PRO A 163 7.90 -14.36 -2.00
CA PRO A 163 8.56 -13.79 -0.84
C PRO A 163 7.61 -13.06 0.11
N ILE A 164 6.45 -12.63 -0.41
CA ILE A 164 5.46 -11.82 0.32
C ILE A 164 4.06 -12.37 0.03
N ALA A 165 3.25 -12.53 1.06
CA ALA A 165 1.85 -12.92 0.98
C ALA A 165 0.93 -11.79 1.48
N LEU A 166 -0.15 -11.51 0.75
CA LEU A 166 -1.19 -10.58 1.19
C LEU A 166 -2.04 -11.26 2.26
N MET A 167 -2.13 -10.66 3.43
CA MET A 167 -3.01 -11.12 4.50
C MET A 167 -4.32 -10.33 4.56
N SER A 168 -4.25 -9.03 4.24
CA SER A 168 -5.42 -8.16 4.16
C SER A 168 -5.09 -6.86 3.42
N ARG A 169 -6.11 -6.28 2.79
CA ARG A 169 -6.12 -4.93 2.22
C ARG A 169 -7.42 -4.25 2.64
N ASN A 170 -7.36 -2.95 2.92
CA ASN A 170 -8.57 -2.19 3.17
C ASN A 170 -9.51 -2.24 1.96
N ILE A 171 -10.81 -2.16 2.21
CA ILE A 171 -11.80 -1.82 1.19
C ILE A 171 -11.55 -0.36 0.82
N ALA A 172 -11.62 -0.06 -0.49
CA ALA A 172 -11.43 1.30 -0.98
C ALA A 172 -12.35 2.27 -0.21
N PRO A 173 -11.83 3.40 0.31
CA PRO A 173 -12.68 4.39 0.94
C PRO A 173 -13.76 4.85 -0.05
N GLU A 174 -15.02 4.77 0.37
CA GLU A 174 -16.12 5.27 -0.44
C GLU A 174 -16.14 6.80 -0.37
N MET A 175 -16.19 7.42 -1.55
CA MET A 175 -16.31 8.87 -1.73
C MET A 175 -17.58 9.13 -2.52
N MET A 176 -18.25 10.24 -2.23
CA MET A 176 -19.50 10.61 -2.88
C MET A 176 -19.24 11.69 -3.92
N CYS A 177 -20.04 11.72 -4.99
CA CYS A 177 -19.99 12.81 -5.94
C CYS A 177 -20.36 14.13 -5.27
N GLU A 178 -19.55 15.16 -5.47
CA GLU A 178 -19.78 16.47 -4.85
C GLU A 178 -20.74 17.37 -5.62
N GLU A 179 -21.07 16.99 -6.86
CA GLU A 179 -22.07 17.69 -7.66
C GLU A 179 -23.41 17.74 -6.90
N LYS A 180 -23.93 18.96 -6.72
CA LYS A 180 -25.13 19.20 -5.90
C LYS A 180 -26.31 18.38 -6.42
N GLY A 181 -26.94 17.62 -5.53
CA GLY A 181 -28.07 16.75 -5.86
C GLY A 181 -27.68 15.41 -6.49
N CYS A 182 -26.40 15.01 -6.41
CA CYS A 182 -25.93 13.70 -6.86
C CYS A 182 -25.56 12.79 -5.68
N ASP A 183 -26.30 11.69 -5.51
CA ASP A 183 -26.02 10.67 -4.48
C ASP A 183 -25.26 9.46 -5.05
N GLN A 184 -24.53 9.64 -6.15
CA GLN A 184 -23.74 8.56 -6.77
C GLN A 184 -22.34 8.52 -6.18
N PRO A 185 -21.72 7.32 -6.06
CA PRO A 185 -20.32 7.22 -5.65
C PRO A 185 -19.41 7.93 -6.64
N ALA A 186 -18.40 8.62 -6.12
CA ALA A 186 -17.34 9.21 -6.91
C ALA A 186 -16.45 8.09 -7.47
N THR A 187 -16.14 8.20 -8.76
CA THR A 187 -15.24 7.27 -9.45
C THR A 187 -14.11 8.00 -10.17
N ARG A 188 -14.18 9.34 -10.22
CA ARG A 188 -13.17 10.19 -10.83
C ARG A 188 -12.82 11.36 -9.92
N ILE A 189 -11.60 11.88 -10.08
CA ILE A 189 -11.13 13.09 -9.40
C ILE A 189 -10.57 14.09 -10.41
N CYS A 190 -10.82 15.37 -10.17
CA CYS A 190 -10.12 16.46 -10.85
C CYS A 190 -9.04 17.03 -9.93
N ILE A 191 -7.77 16.76 -10.24
CA ILE A 191 -6.64 17.23 -9.40
C ILE A 191 -6.56 18.73 -9.32
N TYR A 192 -6.86 19.42 -10.42
CA TYR A 192 -6.91 20.88 -10.41
C TYR A 192 -7.93 21.42 -9.39
N CYS A 193 -9.17 20.90 -9.39
CA CYS A 193 -10.16 21.30 -8.39
C CYS A 193 -9.72 20.92 -6.98
N MET A 194 -9.22 19.70 -6.77
CA MET A 194 -8.77 19.28 -5.44
C MET A 194 -7.73 20.24 -4.84
N CYS A 195 -6.83 20.78 -5.68
CA CYS A 195 -5.82 21.76 -5.27
C CYS A 195 -6.39 23.18 -5.04
N GLU A 196 -7.34 23.63 -5.87
CA GLU A 196 -7.85 25.01 -5.84
C GLU A 196 -9.03 25.21 -4.87
N THR A 197 -9.81 24.16 -4.58
CA THR A 197 -11.10 24.26 -3.88
C THR A 197 -11.20 23.39 -2.62
N ASP A 198 -10.11 23.25 -1.85
CA ASP A 198 -10.07 22.53 -0.55
C ASP A 198 -10.61 21.09 -0.62
N ASN A 199 -10.10 20.30 -1.57
CA ASN A 199 -10.52 18.92 -1.87
C ASN A 199 -11.88 18.74 -2.56
N GLU A 200 -12.55 19.82 -2.96
CA GLU A 200 -13.66 19.69 -3.91
C GLU A 200 -13.10 19.25 -5.28
N GLY A 201 -13.36 18.03 -5.71
CA GLY A 201 -12.96 17.47 -7.01
C GLY A 201 -13.47 16.05 -7.27
N GLU A 202 -14.28 15.47 -6.39
CA GLU A 202 -14.71 14.08 -6.40
C GLU A 202 -16.02 13.92 -7.17
N LEU A 203 -15.96 13.21 -8.30
CA LEU A 203 -17.04 13.18 -9.28
C LEU A 203 -17.42 11.75 -9.64
N CYS A 204 -18.72 11.50 -9.78
CA CYS A 204 -19.20 10.27 -10.40
C CYS A 204 -18.81 10.25 -11.88
N SER A 205 -18.83 9.06 -12.50
CA SER A 205 -18.45 8.88 -13.91
C SER A 205 -19.14 9.85 -14.89
N LYS A 206 -20.43 10.18 -14.65
CA LYS A 206 -21.19 11.12 -15.48
C LYS A 206 -20.68 12.56 -15.32
N HIS A 207 -20.57 13.04 -14.08
CA HIS A 207 -20.14 14.42 -13.82
C HIS A 207 -18.67 14.62 -14.14
N GLY A 208 -17.81 13.62 -13.93
CA GLY A 208 -16.41 13.67 -14.35
C GLY A 208 -16.24 13.91 -15.85
N ARG A 209 -16.93 13.13 -16.70
CA ARG A 209 -16.91 13.36 -18.16
C ARG A 209 -17.44 14.73 -18.57
N ALA A 210 -18.49 15.20 -17.90
CA ALA A 210 -19.04 16.53 -18.18
C ALA A 210 -18.06 17.64 -17.77
N HIS A 211 -17.34 17.43 -16.67
CA HIS A 211 -16.34 18.31 -16.07
C HIS A 211 -15.04 18.37 -16.90
N ASP A 212 -14.66 17.28 -17.58
CA ASP A 212 -13.49 17.27 -18.48
C ASP A 212 -13.54 18.41 -19.52
N ARG A 213 -14.74 18.87 -19.94
CA ARG A 213 -14.87 20.02 -20.84
C ARG A 213 -14.44 21.36 -20.23
N LYS A 214 -14.35 21.45 -18.90
CA LYS A 214 -13.92 22.66 -18.19
C LYS A 214 -12.40 22.71 -18.09
N HIS A 215 -11.78 21.62 -17.64
CA HIS A 215 -10.35 21.61 -17.27
C HIS A 215 -9.50 20.66 -18.11
N GLY A 216 -10.11 19.76 -18.89
CA GLY A 216 -9.44 18.68 -19.63
C GLY A 216 -8.34 19.15 -20.57
N ASP A 217 -8.56 20.27 -21.27
CA ASP A 217 -7.61 20.83 -22.23
C ASP A 217 -6.47 21.62 -21.55
N SER A 218 -6.68 22.12 -20.33
CA SER A 218 -5.71 22.99 -19.63
C SER A 218 -4.90 22.27 -18.56
N TYR A 219 -5.52 21.33 -17.84
CA TYR A 219 -4.94 20.65 -16.67
C TYR A 219 -5.05 19.12 -16.74
N GLY A 220 -5.55 18.60 -17.87
CA GLY A 220 -5.77 17.17 -18.07
C GLY A 220 -7.15 16.69 -17.63
N PRO A 221 -7.58 15.51 -18.11
CA PRO A 221 -8.88 14.94 -17.78
C PRO A 221 -8.94 14.49 -16.33
N THR A 222 -10.17 14.31 -15.84
CA THR A 222 -10.43 13.66 -14.56
C THR A 222 -9.84 12.25 -14.53
N MET A 223 -9.12 11.94 -13.44
CA MET A 223 -8.45 10.66 -13.24
C MET A 223 -9.34 9.66 -12.53
N GLY A 224 -9.08 8.36 -12.67
CA GLY A 224 -9.79 7.34 -11.90
C GLY A 224 -9.46 7.38 -10.41
N ILE A 225 -10.44 7.00 -9.58
CA ILE A 225 -10.22 6.74 -8.15
C ILE A 225 -9.82 5.27 -7.97
N TYR A 226 -8.74 5.02 -7.24
CA TYR A 226 -8.24 3.67 -6.98
C TYR A 226 -8.05 3.43 -5.48
N ASN A 227 -7.98 2.15 -5.07
CA ASN A 227 -7.70 1.78 -3.69
C ASN A 227 -6.21 1.93 -3.36
N SER A 228 -5.67 3.13 -3.52
CA SER A 228 -4.25 3.43 -3.40
C SER A 228 -4.03 4.86 -2.92
N PRO A 229 -3.01 5.10 -2.07
CA PRO A 229 -2.58 6.44 -1.69
C PRO A 229 -1.95 7.25 -2.84
N ARG A 230 -1.60 6.60 -3.95
CA ARG A 230 -1.05 7.23 -5.16
C ARG A 230 -2.12 7.81 -6.09
N THR A 231 -3.40 7.55 -5.80
CA THR A 231 -4.54 8.08 -6.57
C THR A 231 -4.42 9.59 -6.76
N GLY A 232 -4.41 10.02 -8.03
CA GLY A 232 -4.35 11.43 -8.39
C GLY A 232 -2.96 11.99 -8.68
N PHE A 233 -1.90 11.21 -8.51
CA PHE A 233 -0.55 11.67 -8.78
C PHE A 233 0.07 10.99 -10.00
N CYS A 234 0.85 11.76 -10.77
CA CYS A 234 1.62 11.32 -11.94
C CYS A 234 0.86 10.38 -12.90
N GLY A 235 -0.42 10.68 -13.12
CA GLY A 235 -1.28 9.90 -14.01
C GLY A 235 -1.49 8.44 -13.59
N TYR A 236 -1.35 8.12 -12.29
CA TYR A 236 -1.53 6.78 -11.77
C TYR A 236 -2.91 6.20 -12.13
N GLU A 237 -2.91 5.09 -12.87
CA GLU A 237 -4.11 4.41 -13.37
C GLU A 237 -4.46 3.13 -12.60
N GLY A 238 -3.87 2.95 -11.41
CA GLY A 238 -4.20 1.84 -10.52
C GLY A 238 -3.35 0.60 -10.78
N PRO A 239 -2.56 0.20 -9.78
CA PRO A 239 -2.55 -1.21 -9.40
C PRO A 239 -3.65 -1.63 -8.43
N ALA A 240 -4.16 -2.83 -8.68
CA ALA A 240 -5.33 -3.39 -7.99
C ALA A 240 -5.10 -4.84 -7.53
N LYS A 241 -3.95 -5.44 -7.85
CA LYS A 241 -3.68 -6.87 -7.64
C LYS A 241 -2.26 -7.09 -7.12
N PRO A 242 -2.05 -8.07 -6.22
CA PRO A 242 -0.70 -8.53 -5.87
C PRO A 242 0.07 -9.05 -7.11
N PRO A 243 1.41 -9.05 -7.08
CA PRO A 243 2.27 -9.56 -8.15
C PRO A 243 2.36 -11.10 -8.18
N TYR A 244 1.23 -11.81 -8.19
CA TYR A 244 1.16 -13.27 -8.38
C TYR A 244 -0.25 -13.79 -8.74
#